data_AF-A0A950Y6Y7-F1
#
_entry.id   AF-A0A950Y6Y7-F1
#
_cell.length_a   1.000
_cell.length_b   1.000
_cell.length_c   1.000
_cell.angle_alpha   90.00
_cell.angle_beta   90.00
_cell.angle_gamma   90.00
#
_symmetry.space_group_name_H-M   'P 1'
#
loop_
_entity.id
_entity.type
_entity.pdbx_description
1 polymer ?
#
loop_
_entity_poly.entity_id
_entity_poly.type
_entity_poly.pdbx_seq_one_letter_code
_entity_poly.pdbx_strand_id
1 'polypeptide(L)'
;MRLIRLRLRGRVIVVAATTICALALALAGGAYAAFVGLPSSGLQVNSDPPAIDPGQSAGLSDLTTGSLVAGNPRVPWAAFSQDKAGGSRQIFVRAFKGGQWQTEGFPQSLNEDSTQVANAPSIDFTGPNRTVPWVGWVEPSTVLGGAQQIFASRFAAQAGAPNGGRWVHEGQQVPGTAPSLNINTNRDADAPSLIGGTPTAGANPAPWLTWQEADNGTTAGATGDPAASKDPANSTFQIFVSHAVPASGGACPAGTKPAHGTTSVGNFCFQQVGIDRVVGP
;
A
#
# COMPACT_ATOMS: atom_id res chain seq x y z
N MET A 1 -34.81 -53.75 -58.76
CA MET A 1 -34.92 -53.45 -57.31
C MET A 1 -33.57 -52.93 -56.83
N ARG A 2 -33.51 -51.66 -56.39
CA ARG A 2 -32.52 -51.05 -55.45
C ARG A 2 -31.02 -51.08 -55.83
N LEU A 3 -30.18 -50.11 -55.51
CA LEU A 3 -30.30 -48.72 -55.07
C LEU A 3 -28.90 -48.10 -55.27
N ILE A 4 -28.86 -46.85 -55.74
CA ILE A 4 -27.70 -45.96 -55.75
C ILE A 4 -27.16 -45.80 -54.31
N ARG A 5 -25.83 -45.85 -54.10
CA ARG A 5 -25.20 -45.20 -52.93
C ARG A 5 -24.07 -44.29 -53.37
N LEU A 6 -24.43 -43.01 -53.41
CA LEU A 6 -23.58 -41.86 -53.65
C LEU A 6 -22.82 -41.48 -52.38
N ARG A 7 -21.52 -41.19 -52.56
CA ARG A 7 -20.70 -40.16 -51.92
C ARG A 7 -21.33 -39.43 -50.71
N LEU A 8 -20.92 -39.78 -49.49
CA LEU A 8 -21.24 -38.97 -48.29
C LEU A 8 -20.13 -39.02 -47.22
N ARG A 9 -18.84 -38.96 -47.61
CA ARG A 9 -17.72 -38.91 -46.65
C ARG A 9 -16.87 -37.64 -46.69
N GLY A 10 -17.04 -36.76 -47.69
CA GLY A 10 -16.18 -35.57 -47.86
C GLY A 10 -16.65 -34.28 -47.17
N ARG A 11 -17.93 -34.17 -46.79
CA ARG A 11 -18.50 -32.90 -46.29
C ARG A 11 -18.52 -32.74 -44.77
N VAL A 12 -18.39 -33.83 -44.01
CA VAL A 12 -18.44 -33.78 -42.53
C VAL A 12 -17.10 -33.35 -41.92
N ILE A 13 -15.98 -33.66 -42.58
CA ILE A 13 -14.64 -33.37 -42.06
C ILE A 13 -14.28 -31.87 -42.19
N VAL A 14 -14.77 -31.19 -43.23
CA VAL A 14 -14.45 -29.77 -43.47
C VAL A 14 -15.18 -28.82 -42.51
N VAL A 15 -16.36 -29.20 -42.01
CA VAL A 15 -17.16 -28.36 -41.08
C VAL A 15 -16.67 -28.46 -39.63
N ALA A 16 -16.11 -29.62 -39.24
CA ALA A 16 -15.54 -29.80 -37.90
C ALA A 16 -14.21 -29.05 -37.70
N ALA A 17 -13.40 -28.91 -38.75
CA ALA A 17 -12.11 -28.20 -38.67
C ALA A 17 -12.28 -26.67 -38.60
N THR A 18 -13.26 -26.11 -39.30
CA THR A 18 -13.51 -24.64 -39.30
C THR A 18 -14.14 -24.14 -38.01
N THR A 19 -14.99 -24.94 -37.36
CA THR A 19 -15.58 -24.61 -36.06
C THR A 19 -14.56 -24.64 -34.91
N ILE A 20 -13.60 -25.56 -34.95
CA ILE A 20 -12.52 -25.62 -33.94
C ILE A 20 -11.52 -24.46 -34.11
N CYS A 21 -11.17 -24.06 -35.34
CA CYS A 21 -10.33 -22.88 -35.57
C CYS A 21 -11.01 -21.55 -35.19
N ALA A 22 -12.32 -21.41 -35.43
CA ALA A 22 -13.06 -20.21 -35.02
C ALA A 22 -13.17 -20.09 -33.49
N LEU A 23 -13.31 -21.22 -32.77
CA LEU A 23 -13.31 -21.25 -31.31
C LEU A 23 -11.91 -20.97 -30.73
N ALA A 24 -10.84 -21.47 -31.37
CA ALA A 24 -9.46 -21.19 -30.98
C ALA A 24 -9.06 -19.71 -31.23
N LEU A 25 -9.52 -19.08 -32.31
CA LEU A 25 -9.31 -17.64 -32.54
C LEU A 25 -10.14 -16.77 -31.58
N ALA A 26 -11.36 -17.18 -31.23
CA ALA A 26 -12.17 -16.47 -30.23
C ALA A 26 -11.56 -16.54 -28.83
N LEU A 27 -10.89 -17.64 -28.48
CA LEU A 27 -10.15 -17.79 -27.22
C LEU A 27 -8.78 -17.07 -27.25
N ALA A 28 -8.14 -16.93 -28.42
CA ALA A 28 -6.91 -16.14 -28.59
C ALA A 28 -7.15 -14.61 -28.60
N GLY A 29 -8.37 -14.17 -28.96
CA GLY A 29 -8.75 -12.75 -28.96
C GLY A 29 -8.74 -12.09 -27.57
N GLY A 30 -8.84 -12.87 -26.49
CA GLY A 30 -8.76 -12.35 -25.12
C GLY A 30 -7.35 -11.93 -24.68
N ALA A 31 -6.30 -12.48 -25.30
CA ALA A 31 -4.92 -12.20 -24.90
C ALA A 31 -4.39 -10.87 -25.46
N TYR A 32 -4.89 -10.40 -26.60
CA TYR A 32 -4.48 -9.11 -27.19
C TYR A 32 -5.10 -7.89 -26.50
N ALA A 33 -6.18 -8.08 -25.74
CA ALA A 33 -6.74 -7.04 -24.88
C ALA A 33 -5.94 -6.84 -23.57
N ALA A 34 -4.95 -7.68 -23.30
CA ALA A 34 -4.12 -7.63 -22.09
C ALA A 34 -2.85 -6.76 -22.23
N PHE A 35 -2.54 -6.27 -23.44
CA PHE A 35 -1.45 -5.32 -23.61
C PHE A 35 -1.97 -3.90 -23.36
N VAL A 36 -1.92 -3.48 -22.10
CA VAL A 36 -1.98 -2.06 -21.78
C VAL A 36 -0.68 -1.46 -22.31
N GLY A 37 -0.76 -0.72 -23.40
CA GLY A 37 0.38 0.02 -23.93
C GLY A 37 0.95 0.97 -22.87
N LEU A 38 2.20 1.41 -23.08
CA LEU A 38 2.76 2.52 -22.28
C LEU A 38 1.74 3.67 -22.26
N PRO A 39 1.70 4.47 -21.16
CA PRO A 39 0.89 5.69 -21.16
C PRO A 39 1.10 6.41 -22.49
N SER A 40 0.02 6.85 -23.14
CA SER A 40 0.14 7.56 -24.42
C SER A 40 0.99 8.83 -24.31
N SER A 41 1.12 9.36 -23.09
CA SER A 41 2.00 10.45 -22.72
C SER A 41 3.48 10.09 -22.60
N GLY A 42 3.83 8.79 -22.56
CA GLY A 42 5.18 8.29 -22.31
C GLY A 42 5.69 8.52 -20.88
N LEU A 43 4.85 9.05 -19.98
CA LEU A 43 5.26 9.45 -18.63
C LEU A 43 5.49 8.26 -17.71
N GLN A 44 6.56 8.35 -16.92
CA GLN A 44 6.89 7.37 -15.88
C GLN A 44 5.88 7.44 -14.72
N VAL A 45 5.82 6.38 -13.91
CA VAL A 45 4.99 6.36 -12.70
C VAL A 45 5.44 7.42 -11.69
N ASN A 46 6.68 7.87 -11.70
CA ASN A 46 7.17 8.97 -10.86
C ASN A 46 7.24 10.31 -11.62
N SER A 47 6.21 10.64 -12.40
CA SER A 47 6.13 11.91 -13.13
C SER A 47 4.76 12.57 -12.97
N ASP A 48 4.70 13.56 -12.10
CA ASP A 48 3.57 14.49 -11.88
C ASP A 48 4.06 15.83 -11.28
N PRO A 49 4.78 16.67 -12.06
CA PRO A 49 5.35 17.91 -11.55
C PRO A 49 4.28 18.92 -11.09
N PRO A 50 4.60 19.81 -10.13
CA PRO A 50 5.90 19.97 -9.48
C PRO A 50 6.13 19.00 -8.31
N ALA A 51 5.11 18.26 -7.87
CA ALA A 51 5.20 17.42 -6.69
C ALA A 51 6.00 16.14 -6.95
N ILE A 52 5.94 15.57 -8.14
CA ILE A 52 6.68 14.35 -8.46
C ILE A 52 7.54 14.66 -9.69
N ASP A 53 8.80 15.02 -9.43
CA ASP A 53 9.76 15.42 -10.45
C ASP A 53 10.58 14.20 -10.91
N PRO A 54 10.42 13.74 -12.16
CA PRO A 54 11.17 12.60 -12.68
C PRO A 54 12.67 12.91 -12.87
N GLY A 55 13.10 14.17 -12.72
CA GLY A 55 14.50 14.55 -12.66
C GLY A 55 15.21 14.24 -11.33
N GLN A 56 14.45 13.89 -10.28
CA GLN A 56 15.00 13.44 -8.99
C GLN A 56 15.01 11.91 -8.90
N SER A 57 15.85 11.36 -8.02
CA SER A 57 15.90 9.92 -7.76
C SER A 57 14.62 9.40 -7.12
N ALA A 58 14.14 8.25 -7.58
CA ALA A 58 13.11 7.48 -6.87
C ALA A 58 13.78 6.46 -5.94
N GLY A 59 13.11 6.10 -4.85
CA GLY A 59 13.55 5.06 -3.92
C GLY A 59 12.69 3.80 -4.01
N LEU A 60 12.43 3.17 -2.86
CA LEU A 60 11.61 1.96 -2.78
C LEU A 60 10.17 2.24 -3.21
N SER A 61 9.52 1.19 -3.71
CA SER A 61 8.14 1.21 -4.19
C SER A 61 7.44 -0.11 -3.89
N ASP A 62 6.11 -0.05 -3.86
CA ASP A 62 5.21 -1.19 -3.76
C ASP A 62 4.01 -1.01 -4.71
N LEU A 63 3.40 -2.13 -5.11
CA LEU A 63 2.35 -2.19 -6.13
C LEU A 63 1.23 -3.13 -5.68
N THR A 64 -0.01 -2.65 -5.76
CA THR A 64 -1.20 -3.47 -5.60
C THR A 64 -2.19 -3.25 -6.74
N THR A 65 -3.31 -3.96 -6.71
CA THR A 65 -4.43 -3.72 -7.62
C THR A 65 -5.73 -3.54 -6.83
N GLY A 66 -6.51 -2.53 -7.21
CA GLY A 66 -7.72 -2.21 -6.47
C GLY A 66 -8.63 -1.23 -7.19
N SER A 67 -9.80 -1.02 -6.60
CA SER A 67 -10.79 -0.06 -7.08
C SER A 67 -11.44 0.61 -5.89
N LEU A 68 -11.67 1.92 -5.98
CA LEU A 68 -12.35 2.67 -4.91
C LEU A 68 -13.86 2.36 -4.85
N VAL A 69 -14.40 1.66 -5.85
CA VAL A 69 -15.83 1.34 -5.98
C VAL A 69 -15.99 -0.16 -6.14
N ALA A 70 -16.88 -0.77 -5.35
CA ALA A 70 -17.12 -2.20 -5.42
C ALA A 70 -17.66 -2.60 -6.81
N GLY A 71 -17.12 -3.69 -7.36
CA GLY A 71 -17.52 -4.19 -8.68
C GLY A 71 -16.88 -3.47 -9.87
N ASN A 72 -16.22 -2.34 -9.66
CA ASN A 72 -15.48 -1.67 -10.74
C ASN A 72 -14.17 -2.42 -11.09
N PRO A 73 -13.63 -2.21 -12.30
CA PRO A 73 -12.32 -2.73 -12.67
C PRO A 73 -11.26 -2.36 -11.63
N ARG A 74 -10.45 -3.35 -11.27
CA ARG A 74 -9.26 -3.15 -10.44
C ARG A 74 -8.14 -2.64 -11.35
N VAL A 75 -7.57 -1.51 -10.99
CA VAL A 75 -6.42 -0.93 -11.69
C VAL A 75 -5.17 -1.06 -10.84
N PRO A 76 -3.97 -1.00 -11.42
CA PRO A 76 -2.72 -0.88 -10.67
C PRO A 76 -2.67 0.40 -9.80
N TRP A 77 -2.18 0.27 -8.58
CA TRP A 77 -1.86 1.36 -7.65
C TRP A 77 -0.44 1.20 -7.14
N ALA A 78 0.39 2.21 -7.36
CA ALA A 78 1.78 2.22 -6.92
C ALA A 78 1.96 3.23 -5.78
N ALA A 79 2.60 2.80 -4.70
CA ALA A 79 3.15 3.68 -3.69
C ALA A 79 4.68 3.70 -3.84
N PHE A 80 5.30 4.87 -3.79
CA PHE A 80 6.75 4.97 -3.97
C PHE A 80 7.31 6.18 -3.26
N SER A 81 8.60 6.09 -2.93
CA SER A 81 9.37 7.19 -2.38
C SER A 81 10.08 7.96 -3.49
N GLN A 82 10.14 9.28 -3.38
CA GLN A 82 10.74 10.17 -4.38
C GLN A 82 11.54 11.26 -3.68
N ASP A 83 12.78 11.44 -4.10
CA ASP A 83 13.65 12.51 -3.62
C ASP A 83 13.14 13.88 -4.05
N LYS A 84 13.41 14.85 -3.20
CA LYS A 84 13.12 16.25 -3.43
C LYS A 84 14.40 17.05 -3.56
N ALA A 85 14.34 18.08 -4.39
CA ALA A 85 15.32 19.16 -4.34
C ALA A 85 15.34 19.73 -2.91
N GLY A 86 16.46 19.57 -2.20
CA GLY A 86 16.60 19.93 -0.79
C GLY A 86 16.89 18.77 0.16
N GLY A 87 16.92 17.53 -0.33
CA GLY A 87 17.41 16.37 0.42
C GLY A 87 16.37 15.61 1.25
N SER A 88 15.10 16.02 1.21
CA SER A 88 13.99 15.22 1.76
C SER A 88 13.53 14.15 0.77
N ARG A 89 12.81 13.16 1.27
CA ARG A 89 12.21 12.08 0.46
C ARG A 89 10.76 11.89 0.87
N GLN A 90 9.87 11.89 -0.11
CA GLN A 90 8.43 11.88 0.14
C GLN A 90 7.76 10.63 -0.45
N ILE A 91 6.74 10.13 0.25
CA ILE A 91 5.91 9.02 -0.22
C ILE A 91 4.73 9.57 -1.04
N PHE A 92 4.53 9.01 -2.23
CA PHE A 92 3.42 9.32 -3.12
C PHE A 92 2.65 8.06 -3.49
N VAL A 93 1.38 8.24 -3.87
CA VAL A 93 0.54 7.16 -4.40
C VAL A 93 -0.04 7.58 -5.75
N ARG A 94 0.05 6.68 -6.73
CA ARG A 94 -0.58 6.86 -8.04
C ARG A 94 -1.38 5.65 -8.47
N ALA A 95 -2.47 5.87 -9.18
CA ALA A 95 -3.31 4.85 -9.78
C ALA A 95 -3.28 4.93 -11.31
N PHE A 96 -3.32 3.78 -11.99
CA PHE A 96 -3.37 3.74 -13.46
C PHE A 96 -4.81 3.82 -13.96
N LYS A 97 -5.28 5.02 -14.30
CA LYS A 97 -6.67 5.31 -14.64
C LYS A 97 -6.76 5.93 -16.03
N GLY A 98 -7.62 5.38 -16.89
CA GLY A 98 -7.83 5.93 -18.24
C GLY A 98 -6.57 5.91 -19.12
N GLY A 99 -5.70 4.90 -18.94
CA GLY A 99 -4.48 4.75 -19.74
C GLY A 99 -3.28 5.59 -19.27
N GLN A 100 -3.36 6.20 -18.09
CA GLN A 100 -2.31 7.07 -17.56
C GLN A 100 -2.23 6.97 -16.03
N TRP A 101 -1.05 7.25 -15.48
CA TRP A 101 -0.87 7.36 -14.03
C TRP A 101 -1.45 8.68 -13.52
N GLN A 102 -2.23 8.61 -12.45
CA GLN A 102 -2.84 9.76 -11.79
C GLN A 102 -2.45 9.75 -10.33
N THR A 103 -2.05 10.89 -9.78
CA THR A 103 -1.77 11.02 -8.35
C THR A 103 -3.05 10.96 -7.55
N GLU A 104 -3.01 10.25 -6.43
CA GLU A 104 -4.16 9.98 -5.58
C GLU A 104 -3.97 10.65 -4.22
N GLY A 105 -4.96 11.44 -3.84
CA GLY A 105 -5.01 12.10 -2.54
C GLY A 105 -4.43 13.50 -2.48
N PHE A 106 -4.93 14.22 -1.48
CA PHE A 106 -4.43 15.52 -1.05
C PHE A 106 -4.27 15.55 0.49
N PRO A 107 -3.14 16.07 1.03
CA PRO A 107 -1.92 16.46 0.31
C PRO A 107 -1.33 15.28 -0.49
N GLN A 108 -0.53 15.58 -1.53
CA GLN A 108 0.03 14.54 -2.42
C GLN A 108 1.07 13.68 -1.70
N SER A 109 1.89 14.29 -0.83
CA SER A 109 2.84 13.58 0.03
C SER A 109 2.09 12.95 1.19
N LEU A 110 2.41 11.70 1.49
CA LEU A 110 1.93 10.98 2.67
C LEU A 110 2.77 11.26 3.91
N ASN A 111 3.95 11.88 3.78
CA ASN A 111 4.81 12.18 4.94
C ASN A 111 4.06 12.94 6.03
N GLU A 112 4.41 12.63 7.28
CA GLU A 112 3.98 13.43 8.43
C GLU A 112 4.73 14.77 8.44
N ASP A 113 6.04 14.73 8.25
CA ASP A 113 6.91 15.88 8.06
C ASP A 113 7.58 15.81 6.68
N SER A 114 7.12 16.69 5.79
CA SER A 114 7.60 16.79 4.41
C SER A 114 9.09 17.15 4.25
N THR A 115 9.76 17.54 5.34
CA THR A 115 11.20 17.82 5.38
C THR A 115 12.05 16.59 5.67
N GLN A 116 11.43 15.47 6.07
CA GLN A 116 12.12 14.23 6.43
C GLN A 116 12.33 13.31 5.23
N VAL A 117 13.16 12.28 5.45
CA VAL A 117 13.42 11.20 4.47
C VAL A 117 12.53 10.01 4.78
N ALA A 118 11.34 9.98 4.19
CA ALA A 118 10.44 8.84 4.28
C ALA A 118 10.80 7.76 3.24
N ASN A 119 10.56 6.49 3.55
CA ASN A 119 10.87 5.38 2.66
C ASN A 119 10.01 4.13 2.91
N ALA A 120 10.33 3.05 2.18
CA ALA A 120 9.73 1.73 2.29
C ALA A 120 8.19 1.75 2.37
N PRO A 121 7.49 2.38 1.41
CA PRO A 121 6.04 2.34 1.40
C PRO A 121 5.55 0.91 1.10
N SER A 122 4.45 0.50 1.73
CA SER A 122 3.71 -0.70 1.39
C SER A 122 2.22 -0.41 1.27
N ILE A 123 1.57 -0.89 0.21
CA ILE A 123 0.20 -0.52 -0.17
C ILE A 123 -0.69 -1.73 -0.42
N ASP A 124 -1.92 -1.69 0.09
CA ASP A 124 -2.94 -2.70 -0.21
C ASP A 124 -4.37 -2.15 -0.01
N PHE A 125 -5.35 -2.87 -0.56
CA PHE A 125 -6.77 -2.57 -0.43
C PHE A 125 -7.46 -3.42 0.63
N THR A 126 -8.16 -2.74 1.53
CA THR A 126 -8.87 -3.33 2.68
C THR A 126 -10.32 -2.82 2.74
N GLY A 127 -11.01 -3.13 3.84
CA GLY A 127 -12.39 -2.73 4.08
C GLY A 127 -13.41 -3.52 3.24
N PRO A 128 -14.68 -3.11 3.30
CA PRO A 128 -15.74 -3.74 2.52
C PRO A 128 -15.37 -3.84 1.04
N ASN A 129 -15.51 -5.02 0.45
CA ASN A 129 -15.19 -5.31 -0.95
C ASN A 129 -13.73 -5.01 -1.38
N ARG A 130 -12.81 -4.77 -0.43
CA ARG A 130 -11.43 -4.32 -0.68
C ARG A 130 -11.40 -3.06 -1.54
N THR A 131 -12.10 -2.01 -1.10
CA THR A 131 -12.20 -0.74 -1.83
C THR A 131 -11.49 0.43 -1.15
N VAL A 132 -10.82 0.18 -0.04
CA VAL A 132 -10.15 1.22 0.74
C VAL A 132 -8.64 1.01 0.68
N PRO A 133 -7.90 1.84 -0.08
CA PRO A 133 -6.45 1.82 -0.06
C PRO A 133 -5.90 2.21 1.32
N TRP A 134 -4.84 1.53 1.72
CA TRP A 134 -4.02 1.87 2.88
C TRP A 134 -2.55 1.84 2.48
N VAL A 135 -1.75 2.69 3.11
CA VAL A 135 -0.30 2.71 2.95
C VAL A 135 0.35 2.72 4.32
N GLY A 136 1.34 1.84 4.54
CA GLY A 136 2.29 1.93 5.64
C GLY A 136 3.64 2.40 5.12
N TRP A 137 4.40 3.18 5.89
CA TRP A 137 5.75 3.63 5.51
C TRP A 137 6.60 3.89 6.76
N VAL A 138 7.91 4.06 6.55
CA VAL A 138 8.85 4.50 7.58
C VAL A 138 9.25 5.95 7.34
N GLU A 139 9.36 6.74 8.41
CA GLU A 139 9.87 8.10 8.38
C GLU A 139 10.45 8.49 9.75
N PRO A 140 11.57 9.23 9.82
CA PRO A 140 12.10 9.67 11.10
C PRO A 140 11.21 10.78 11.67
N SER A 141 10.95 10.72 12.98
CA SER A 141 10.11 11.71 13.65
C SER A 141 10.94 12.61 14.56
N THR A 142 11.14 13.86 14.15
CA THR A 142 11.90 14.86 14.94
C THR A 142 11.27 15.13 16.31
N VAL A 143 9.94 15.08 16.39
CA VAL A 143 9.18 15.24 17.63
C VAL A 143 9.24 14.01 18.55
N LEU A 144 9.63 12.84 18.02
CA LEU A 144 9.87 11.60 18.77
C LEU A 144 11.38 11.27 18.85
N GLY A 145 12.23 12.30 18.89
CA GLY A 145 13.67 12.14 19.11
C GLY A 145 14.47 11.69 17.89
N GLY A 146 13.89 11.76 16.69
CA GLY A 146 14.55 11.43 15.43
C GLY A 146 14.58 9.93 15.10
N ALA A 147 13.94 9.10 15.92
CA ALA A 147 13.79 7.67 15.65
C ALA A 147 12.94 7.42 14.40
N GLN A 148 13.29 6.39 13.64
CA GLN A 148 12.47 5.89 12.53
C GLN A 148 11.15 5.33 13.06
N GLN A 149 10.04 5.93 12.64
CA GLN A 149 8.69 5.51 13.03
C GLN A 149 7.96 4.84 11.86
N ILE A 150 7.11 3.88 12.19
CA ILE A 150 6.14 3.32 11.27
C ILE A 150 4.84 4.13 11.35
N PHE A 151 4.41 4.63 10.21
CA PHE A 151 3.15 5.33 10.04
C PHE A 151 2.21 4.54 9.13
N ALA A 152 0.92 4.81 9.25
CA ALA A 152 -0.09 4.27 8.35
C ALA A 152 -1.14 5.33 7.99
N SER A 153 -1.59 5.31 6.75
CA SER A 153 -2.61 6.19 6.22
C SER A 153 -3.65 5.42 5.44
N ARG A 154 -4.91 5.81 5.63
CA ARG A 154 -6.05 5.31 4.85
C ARG A 154 -6.50 6.35 3.84
N PHE A 155 -6.87 5.90 2.65
CA PHE A 155 -7.50 6.77 1.67
C PHE A 155 -8.98 6.99 2.01
N ALA A 156 -9.37 8.24 2.21
CA ALA A 156 -10.75 8.68 2.29
C ALA A 156 -11.17 9.29 0.94
N ALA A 157 -11.78 8.46 0.10
CA ALA A 157 -12.30 8.88 -1.20
C ALA A 157 -13.41 9.94 -1.01
N GLN A 158 -13.32 11.03 -1.78
CA GLN A 158 -14.28 12.12 -1.74
C GLN A 158 -14.51 12.65 -3.15
N ALA A 159 -15.75 12.54 -3.63
CA ALA A 159 -16.12 13.05 -4.95
C ALA A 159 -15.87 14.58 -5.03
N GLY A 160 -15.20 15.01 -6.10
CA GLY A 160 -14.84 16.42 -6.31
C GLY A 160 -13.64 16.92 -5.48
N ALA A 161 -13.05 16.09 -4.61
CA ALA A 161 -11.80 16.46 -3.94
C ALA A 161 -10.63 16.41 -4.93
N PRO A 162 -9.60 17.26 -4.73
CA PRO A 162 -8.34 17.14 -5.46
C PRO A 162 -7.81 15.72 -5.38
N ASN A 163 -7.39 15.16 -6.52
CA ASN A 163 -6.85 13.80 -6.61
C ASN A 163 -7.78 12.71 -6.02
N GLY A 164 -9.09 12.93 -6.05
CA GLY A 164 -10.11 11.95 -5.70
C GLY A 164 -10.35 11.70 -4.21
N GLY A 165 -9.60 12.35 -3.30
CA GLY A 165 -9.76 12.15 -1.86
C GLY A 165 -8.64 12.70 -1.00
N ARG A 166 -8.59 12.27 0.25
CA ARG A 166 -7.57 12.64 1.24
C ARG A 166 -6.96 11.40 1.88
N TRP A 167 -5.64 11.41 2.07
CA TRP A 167 -4.97 10.47 2.97
C TRP A 167 -5.17 10.92 4.42
N VAL A 168 -5.64 10.00 5.26
CA VAL A 168 -5.87 10.23 6.67
C VAL A 168 -4.85 9.37 7.42
N HIS A 169 -3.99 10.01 8.21
CA HIS A 169 -3.12 9.29 9.15
C HIS A 169 -3.98 8.59 10.19
N GLU A 170 -3.72 7.31 10.40
CA GLU A 170 -4.48 6.44 11.29
C GLU A 170 -3.55 5.90 12.38
N GLY A 171 -4.12 5.61 13.55
CA GLY A 171 -3.38 5.15 14.72
C GLY A 171 -3.70 5.93 15.99
N GLN A 172 -3.21 5.41 17.10
CA GLN A 172 -3.28 6.04 18.40
C GLN A 172 -2.42 7.29 18.41
N GLN A 173 -2.98 8.37 18.95
CA GLN A 173 -2.24 9.59 19.22
C GLN A 173 -1.12 9.30 20.23
N VAL A 174 0.10 9.64 19.85
CA VAL A 174 1.19 9.82 20.80
C VAL A 174 1.09 11.25 21.36
N PRO A 175 1.10 11.47 22.68
CA PRO A 175 0.87 12.79 23.28
C PRO A 175 1.78 13.88 22.69
N GLY A 176 1.17 14.93 22.12
CA GLY A 176 1.88 16.05 21.52
C GLY A 176 2.44 15.82 20.11
N THR A 177 2.19 14.66 19.48
CA THR A 177 2.76 14.31 18.17
C THR A 177 1.75 13.57 17.26
N ALA A 178 2.22 13.24 16.06
CA ALA A 178 1.59 12.33 15.09
C ALA A 178 1.37 10.92 15.67
N PRO A 179 0.51 10.07 15.05
CA PRO A 179 0.39 8.68 15.46
C PRO A 179 1.67 7.91 15.12
N SER A 180 2.01 6.87 15.88
CA SER A 180 3.09 5.95 15.54
C SER A 180 2.66 4.52 15.85
N LEU A 181 3.06 3.58 14.99
CA LEU A 181 2.83 2.15 15.20
C LEU A 181 3.97 1.48 15.97
N ASN A 182 5.11 2.16 16.16
CA ASN A 182 6.23 1.61 16.93
C ASN A 182 5.75 1.17 18.32
N ILE A 183 6.28 0.06 18.82
CA ILE A 183 6.03 -0.34 20.20
C ILE A 183 6.75 0.62 21.16
N ASN A 184 7.98 0.99 20.82
CA ASN A 184 8.79 1.97 21.51
C ASN A 184 9.16 3.11 20.54
N THR A 185 8.60 4.29 20.76
CA THR A 185 8.81 5.45 19.87
C THR A 185 10.23 5.99 19.87
N ASN A 186 11.08 5.58 20.81
CA ASN A 186 12.51 5.93 20.86
C ASN A 186 13.43 4.88 20.20
N ARG A 187 12.86 3.86 19.55
CA ARG A 187 13.61 2.82 18.83
C ARG A 187 13.34 2.92 17.34
N ASP A 188 14.36 2.63 16.54
CA ASP A 188 14.22 2.62 15.10
C ASP A 188 13.37 1.42 14.65
N ALA A 189 12.37 1.71 13.84
CA ALA A 189 11.56 0.74 13.12
C ALA A 189 11.74 0.90 11.62
N ASP A 190 11.52 -0.17 10.85
CA ASP A 190 11.65 -0.14 9.39
C ASP A 190 10.92 -1.32 8.74
N ALA A 191 11.01 -1.39 7.41
CA ALA A 191 10.50 -2.45 6.55
C ALA A 191 9.03 -2.80 6.85
N PRO A 192 8.12 -1.81 6.83
CA PRO A 192 6.71 -2.12 6.95
C PRO A 192 6.24 -2.94 5.75
N SER A 193 5.38 -3.92 6.01
CA SER A 193 4.68 -4.69 4.99
C SER A 193 3.20 -4.75 5.36
N LEU A 194 2.36 -4.31 4.42
CA LEU A 194 0.92 -4.16 4.61
C LEU A 194 0.16 -5.20 3.80
N ILE A 195 -0.85 -5.82 4.41
CA ILE A 195 -1.81 -6.66 3.71
C ILE A 195 -3.23 -6.52 4.26
N GLY A 196 -4.22 -6.54 3.38
CA GLY A 196 -5.63 -6.63 3.74
C GLY A 196 -6.04 -8.06 4.07
N GLY A 197 -6.45 -8.30 5.32
CA GLY A 197 -6.80 -9.64 5.82
C GLY A 197 -7.86 -9.64 6.92
N THR A 198 -8.51 -10.78 7.13
CA THR A 198 -9.45 -11.00 8.23
C THR A 198 -9.26 -12.41 8.81
N PRO A 199 -9.29 -12.57 10.15
CA PRO A 199 -9.32 -13.89 10.78
C PRO A 199 -10.73 -14.51 10.76
N THR A 200 -11.77 -13.71 10.47
CA THR A 200 -13.17 -14.14 10.50
C THR A 200 -13.70 -14.29 9.08
N ALA A 201 -14.10 -15.51 8.72
CA ALA A 201 -14.70 -15.80 7.42
C ALA A 201 -15.92 -14.90 7.16
N GLY A 202 -15.96 -14.28 5.99
CA GLY A 202 -17.05 -13.39 5.57
C GLY A 202 -17.00 -11.97 6.15
N ALA A 203 -16.08 -11.68 7.09
CA ALA A 203 -15.88 -10.31 7.57
C ALA A 203 -15.06 -9.46 6.59
N ASN A 204 -15.17 -8.14 6.72
CA ASN A 204 -14.37 -7.22 5.92
C ASN A 204 -12.88 -7.29 6.34
N PRO A 205 -11.93 -7.32 5.39
CA PRO A 205 -10.51 -7.27 5.73
C PRO A 205 -10.14 -5.94 6.40
N ALA A 206 -9.33 -6.01 7.45
CA ALA A 206 -8.62 -4.86 8.02
C ALA A 206 -7.20 -4.80 7.42
N PRO A 207 -6.51 -3.64 7.45
CA PRO A 207 -5.07 -3.60 7.20
C PRO A 207 -4.33 -4.30 8.35
N TRP A 208 -3.45 -5.22 7.99
CA TRP A 208 -2.44 -5.82 8.85
C TRP A 208 -1.10 -5.27 8.42
N LEU A 209 -0.30 -4.79 9.38
CA LEU A 209 1.03 -4.26 9.14
C LEU A 209 2.03 -5.06 9.96
N THR A 210 3.07 -5.57 9.31
CA THR A 210 4.26 -6.10 9.98
C THR A 210 5.43 -5.16 9.79
N TRP A 211 6.32 -5.05 10.78
CA TRP A 211 7.55 -4.26 10.66
C TRP A 211 8.65 -4.86 11.53
N GLN A 212 9.89 -4.45 11.28
CA GLN A 212 10.98 -4.70 12.22
C GLN A 212 11.19 -3.49 13.11
N GLU A 213 11.46 -3.69 14.39
CA GLU A 213 11.83 -2.62 15.33
C GLU A 213 12.93 -3.11 16.27
N ALA A 214 13.83 -2.20 16.64
CA ALA A 214 14.93 -2.49 17.55
C ALA A 214 14.43 -2.72 18.98
N ASP A 215 14.83 -3.84 19.58
CA ASP A 215 14.49 -4.22 20.95
C ASP A 215 15.36 -3.51 21.99
N ASN A 216 16.62 -3.26 21.65
CA ASN A 216 17.63 -2.64 22.49
C ASN A 216 18.48 -1.65 21.65
N GLY A 217 19.32 -0.86 22.33
CA GLY A 217 20.21 0.13 21.70
C GLY A 217 19.60 1.53 21.57
N THR A 218 20.39 2.57 21.82
CA THR A 218 19.94 3.97 21.70
C THR A 218 19.84 4.41 20.25
N THR A 219 18.79 5.15 19.93
CA THR A 219 18.60 5.83 18.66
C THR A 219 19.79 6.72 18.34
N ALA A 220 20.54 6.42 17.29
CA ALA A 220 21.50 7.37 16.74
C ALA A 220 21.83 7.02 15.28
N GLY A 221 21.28 7.81 14.35
CA GLY A 221 21.91 8.03 13.04
C GLY A 221 21.35 7.29 11.83
N ALA A 222 20.18 6.65 11.90
CA ALA A 222 19.54 6.09 10.70
C ALA A 222 19.08 7.23 9.78
N THR A 223 19.74 7.41 8.64
CA THR A 223 19.52 8.50 7.66
C THR A 223 18.21 8.37 6.86
N GLY A 224 17.17 7.73 7.38
CA GLY A 224 15.99 7.38 6.58
C GLY A 224 16.29 6.38 5.43
N ASP A 225 17.55 5.98 5.30
CA ASP A 225 18.06 5.19 4.20
C ASP A 225 18.15 3.71 4.63
N PRO A 226 17.33 2.80 4.05
CA PRO A 226 17.42 1.38 4.32
C PRO A 226 18.74 0.76 3.83
N ALA A 227 19.52 1.48 3.00
CA ALA A 227 20.87 1.09 2.60
C ALA A 227 21.98 1.58 3.54
N ALA A 228 21.69 2.52 4.45
CA ALA A 228 22.65 2.89 5.49
C ALA A 228 22.76 1.76 6.51
N SER A 229 23.98 1.39 6.88
CA SER A 229 24.20 0.41 7.94
C SER A 229 23.63 0.97 9.24
N LYS A 230 22.41 0.54 9.60
CA LYS A 230 21.87 0.64 10.95
C LYS A 230 22.95 0.05 11.85
N ASP A 231 23.47 0.78 12.82
CA ASP A 231 24.55 0.28 13.69
C ASP A 231 24.15 -1.12 14.22
N PRO A 232 24.67 -2.22 13.62
CA PRO A 232 24.20 -3.56 13.93
C PRO A 232 24.94 -4.13 15.13
N ALA A 233 25.91 -3.40 15.68
CA ALA A 233 26.80 -3.96 16.68
C ALA A 233 26.08 -4.24 18.02
N ASN A 234 24.98 -3.52 18.33
CA ASN A 234 24.32 -3.61 19.63
C ASN A 234 22.77 -3.64 19.61
N SER A 235 22.12 -3.64 18.44
CA SER A 235 20.66 -3.61 18.32
C SER A 235 20.10 -4.92 17.75
N THR A 236 19.33 -5.67 18.54
CA THR A 236 18.54 -6.82 18.10
C THR A 236 17.20 -6.34 17.58
N PHE A 237 16.88 -6.61 16.31
CA PHE A 237 15.57 -6.33 15.74
C PHE A 237 14.65 -7.53 15.89
N GLN A 238 13.36 -7.25 16.08
CA GLN A 238 12.32 -8.27 16.01
C GLN A 238 11.19 -7.82 15.11
N ILE A 239 10.36 -8.78 14.75
CA ILE A 239 9.19 -8.56 13.91
C ILE A 239 7.96 -8.39 14.78
N PHE A 240 7.23 -7.32 14.50
CA PHE A 240 5.94 -7.02 15.10
C PHE A 240 4.84 -7.08 14.07
N VAL A 241 3.63 -7.27 14.55
CA VAL A 241 2.42 -7.22 13.73
C VAL A 241 1.31 -6.49 14.48
N SER A 242 0.60 -5.63 13.77
CA SER A 242 -0.62 -5.00 14.25
C SER A 242 -1.67 -4.97 13.15
N HIS A 243 -2.93 -4.82 13.53
CA HIS A 243 -3.99 -4.54 12.56
C HIS A 243 -4.83 -3.37 13.02
N ALA A 244 -5.45 -2.66 12.07
CA ALA A 244 -6.35 -1.57 12.43
C ALA A 244 -7.62 -2.12 13.11
N VAL A 245 -8.06 -1.41 14.15
CA VAL A 245 -9.32 -1.57 14.86
C VAL A 245 -10.09 -0.25 14.82
N PRO A 246 -11.40 -0.24 14.54
CA PRO A 246 -12.18 0.99 14.53
C PRO A 246 -12.18 1.68 15.90
N ALA A 247 -12.00 2.99 15.91
CA ALA A 247 -12.19 3.83 17.08
C ALA A 247 -13.69 4.15 17.28
N SER A 248 -14.13 4.24 18.53
CA SER A 248 -15.50 4.60 18.89
C SER A 248 -15.54 6.03 19.39
N GLY A 249 -16.15 6.93 18.62
CA GLY A 249 -16.21 8.36 18.98
C GLY A 249 -14.83 9.00 19.13
N GLY A 250 -13.84 8.52 18.37
CA GLY A 250 -12.44 8.94 18.48
C GLY A 250 -11.62 8.24 19.57
N ALA A 251 -12.23 7.37 20.39
CA ALA A 251 -11.51 6.61 21.41
C ALA A 251 -11.08 5.24 20.89
N CYS A 252 -9.85 4.83 21.20
CA CYS A 252 -9.35 3.50 20.93
C CYS A 252 -10.02 2.47 21.86
N PRO A 253 -10.25 1.24 21.36
CA PRO A 253 -10.72 0.15 22.22
C PRO A 253 -9.83 -0.04 23.47
N ALA A 254 -10.44 -0.42 24.59
CA ALA A 254 -9.70 -0.68 25.81
C ALA A 254 -8.66 -1.79 25.59
N GLY A 255 -7.44 -1.58 26.05
CA GLY A 255 -6.34 -2.53 25.88
C GLY A 255 -5.62 -2.45 24.54
N THR A 256 -5.92 -1.46 23.68
CA THR A 256 -5.20 -1.28 22.41
C THR A 256 -3.71 -1.06 22.64
N LYS A 257 -2.86 -1.80 21.90
CA LYS A 257 -1.40 -1.66 21.90
C LYS A 257 -0.86 -1.36 20.50
N PRO A 258 0.13 -0.47 20.34
CA PRO A 258 0.93 0.15 21.40
C PRO A 258 0.15 1.17 22.24
N ALA A 259 0.52 1.28 23.51
CA ALA A 259 -0.19 2.06 24.52
C ALA A 259 0.29 3.52 24.55
N HIS A 260 0.32 4.18 23.40
CA HIS A 260 0.75 5.59 23.28
C HIS A 260 -0.28 6.56 23.84
N GLY A 261 -1.56 6.27 23.62
CA GLY A 261 -2.69 7.08 24.05
C GLY A 261 -4.01 6.37 23.79
N THR A 262 -5.11 6.94 24.27
CA THR A 262 -6.46 6.35 24.15
C THR A 262 -7.29 6.98 23.03
N THR A 263 -6.72 7.92 22.28
CA THR A 263 -7.41 8.69 21.24
C THR A 263 -6.87 8.30 19.88
N SER A 264 -7.76 8.09 18.92
CA SER A 264 -7.45 7.91 17.49
C SER A 264 -7.17 9.25 16.83
N VAL A 265 -6.14 9.32 15.98
CA VAL A 265 -5.86 10.50 15.16
C VAL A 265 -6.85 10.61 14.00
N GLY A 266 -7.17 9.49 13.36
CA GLY A 266 -8.20 9.39 12.33
C GLY A 266 -9.46 8.75 12.90
N ASN A 267 -9.78 7.55 12.44
CA ASN A 267 -10.89 6.74 12.93
C ASN A 267 -10.49 5.29 13.29
N PHE A 268 -9.20 4.97 13.21
CA PHE A 268 -8.68 3.66 13.53
C PHE A 268 -7.50 3.78 14.47
N CYS A 269 -7.43 2.84 15.41
CA CYS A 269 -6.24 2.56 16.21
C CYS A 269 -5.62 1.26 15.69
N PHE A 270 -4.36 0.97 16.03
CA PHE A 270 -3.72 -0.29 15.68
C PHE A 270 -3.59 -1.18 16.90
N GLN A 271 -4.06 -2.42 16.80
CA GLN A 271 -3.93 -3.43 17.83
C GLN A 271 -2.78 -4.37 17.46
N GLN A 272 -1.76 -4.42 18.29
CA GLN A 272 -0.71 -5.43 18.23
C GLN A 272 -1.31 -6.82 18.39
N VAL A 273 -0.85 -7.76 17.58
CA VAL A 273 -1.20 -9.18 17.70
C VAL A 273 0.06 -9.98 18.00
N GLY A 274 -0.10 -11.05 18.77
CA GLY A 274 1.01 -11.87 19.25
C GLY A 274 1.30 -11.65 20.73
N ILE A 275 2.49 -12.05 21.16
CA ILE A 275 2.88 -11.96 22.56
C ILE A 275 3.23 -10.51 22.89
N ASP A 276 2.60 -9.99 23.93
CA ASP A 276 2.99 -8.74 24.55
C ASP A 276 4.48 -8.78 24.90
N ARG A 277 5.23 -7.78 24.45
CA ARG A 277 6.53 -7.53 25.06
C ARG A 277 6.26 -7.20 26.53
N VAL A 278 6.83 -8.00 27.43
CA VAL A 278 7.29 -7.44 28.70
C VAL A 278 8.11 -6.23 28.30
N VAL A 279 7.79 -5.05 28.84
CA VAL A 279 8.66 -3.88 28.73
C VAL A 279 10.03 -4.39 29.18
N GLY A 280 10.91 -4.67 28.22
CA GLY A 280 12.27 -5.12 28.52
C GLY A 280 12.93 -4.00 29.33
N PRO A 281 13.80 -4.36 30.28
CA PRO A 281 14.19 -3.50 31.42
C PRO A 281 14.50 -2.05 31.06
#